data_AF-A0A7X9EJW0-F1
#
_entry.id   AF-A0A7X9EJW0-F1
#
_cell.length_a   1.000
_cell.length_b   1.000
_cell.length_c   1.000
_cell.angle_alpha   90.00
_cell.angle_beta   90.00
_cell.angle_gamma   90.00
#
_symmetry.space_group_name_H-M   'P 1'
#
loop_
_entity.id
_entity.type
_entity.pdbx_description
1 polymer ?
#
loop_
_entity_poly.entity_id
_entity_poly.type
_entity_poly.pdbx_seq_one_letter_code
_entity_poly.pdbx_strand_id
1 'polypeptide(L)'
;MDNQWNVKVEDRNKVKKARLYTSLFLATAGLLIIASQVIPLLKSYVDGVLAQKRVDMKVEPVPESYKKYIEDEFAYYDPGLSYFANLSQKLGNLDVSSQYTYNPQTGAQVEVKIDKEYSKPMYLDIESIGIKNIKITPNVDSENEKVYDQYLKTGVAHFKGTPLPGDGGNSFIYGHSAIESFFSNHSNNPETIFSKLDDIDIGQEVTVKKDDKVLEYIVRNKKIVSPDDFSILQPTNNKKTITMMTCWPLGIGTKRLIIIAERRI
;
A
#
# COMPACT_ATOMS: atom_id res chain seq x y z
N MET A 1 55.40 -62.21 8.87
CA MET A 1 55.44 -60.76 9.11
C MET A 1 54.07 -60.22 8.75
N ASP A 2 53.21 -60.11 9.76
CA ASP A 2 51.82 -59.69 9.58
C ASP A 2 51.75 -58.18 9.38
N ASN A 3 51.24 -57.77 8.22
CA ASN A 3 51.07 -56.36 7.90
C ASN A 3 49.71 -55.88 8.46
N GLN A 4 49.72 -55.32 9.67
CA GLN A 4 48.54 -54.79 10.37
C GLN A 4 48.16 -53.37 9.90
N TRP A 5 47.81 -53.20 8.62
CA TRP A 5 47.17 -51.96 8.16
C TRP A 5 45.76 -52.27 7.67
N ASN A 6 44.81 -52.33 8.62
CA ASN A 6 43.38 -52.39 8.33
C ASN A 6 42.88 -51.00 7.93
N VAL A 7 43.25 -50.54 6.73
CA VAL A 7 42.73 -49.30 6.15
C VAL A 7 41.33 -49.60 5.61
N LYS A 8 40.29 -49.05 6.26
CA LYS A 8 38.92 -49.10 5.73
C LYS A 8 38.91 -48.49 4.33
N VAL A 9 38.84 -49.33 3.30
CA VAL A 9 38.68 -48.88 1.92
C VAL A 9 37.28 -48.27 1.81
N GLU A 10 37.23 -46.95 1.66
CA GLU A 10 35.98 -46.22 1.56
C GLU A 10 35.13 -46.77 0.39
N ASP A 11 33.90 -47.18 0.70
CA ASP A 11 32.99 -47.75 -0.30
C ASP A 11 32.57 -46.63 -1.28
N ARG A 12 33.29 -46.57 -2.41
CA ARG A 12 33.06 -45.57 -3.47
C ARG A 12 31.61 -45.56 -3.97
N ASN A 13 30.88 -46.67 -3.91
CA ASN A 13 29.48 -46.72 -4.32
C ASN A 13 28.56 -46.08 -3.29
N LYS A 14 28.82 -46.29 -1.98
CA LYS A 14 28.11 -45.57 -0.91
C LYS A 14 28.37 -44.08 -0.96
N VAL A 15 29.61 -43.65 -1.18
CA VAL A 15 29.96 -42.23 -1.31
C VAL A 15 29.28 -41.60 -2.54
N LYS A 16 29.29 -42.28 -3.69
CA LYS A 16 28.57 -41.81 -4.89
C LYS A 16 27.07 -41.67 -4.67
N LYS A 17 26.43 -42.67 -4.04
CA LYS A 17 24.99 -42.62 -3.70
C LYS A 17 24.69 -41.49 -2.72
N ALA A 18 25.48 -41.35 -1.66
CA ALA A 18 25.31 -40.28 -0.68
C ALA A 18 25.42 -38.90 -1.33
N ARG A 19 26.43 -38.69 -2.19
CA ARG A 19 26.60 -37.45 -2.95
C ARG A 19 25.42 -37.16 -3.88
N LEU A 20 24.91 -38.19 -4.56
CA LEU A 20 23.74 -38.04 -5.44
C LEU A 20 22.50 -37.62 -4.64
N TYR A 21 22.23 -38.30 -3.51
CA TYR A 21 21.07 -37.98 -2.67
C TYR A 21 21.18 -36.59 -2.03
N THR A 22 22.37 -36.19 -1.54
CA THR A 22 22.56 -34.86 -0.97
C THR A 22 22.43 -33.77 -2.04
N SER A 23 22.99 -33.97 -3.24
CA SER A 23 22.82 -33.04 -4.36
C SER A 23 21.36 -32.93 -4.80
N LEU A 24 20.63 -34.05 -4.89
CA LEU A 24 19.21 -34.05 -5.24
C LEU A 24 18.39 -33.30 -4.18
N PHE A 25 18.63 -33.57 -2.90
CA PHE A 25 17.97 -32.89 -1.80
C PHE A 25 18.22 -31.38 -1.81
N LEU A 26 19.46 -30.95 -2.00
CA LEU A 26 19.81 -29.52 -2.05
C LEU A 26 19.18 -28.84 -3.29
N ALA A 27 19.16 -29.52 -4.44
CA ALA A 27 18.53 -28.99 -5.65
C ALA A 27 17.00 -28.86 -5.50
N THR A 28 16.33 -29.86 -4.92
CA THR A 28 14.89 -29.80 -4.68
C THR A 28 14.54 -28.75 -3.62
N ALA A 29 15.30 -28.67 -2.53
CA ALA A 29 15.12 -27.63 -1.52
C ALA A 29 15.33 -26.22 -2.11
N GLY A 30 16.37 -26.03 -2.93
CA GLY A 30 16.61 -24.76 -3.63
C GLY A 30 15.48 -24.37 -4.58
N LEU A 31 14.98 -25.33 -5.38
CA LEU A 31 13.84 -25.11 -6.26
C LEU A 31 12.56 -24.76 -5.48
N LEU A 32 12.31 -25.41 -4.35
CA LEU A 32 11.17 -25.11 -3.49
C LEU A 32 11.26 -23.69 -2.90
N ILE A 33 12.45 -23.27 -2.46
CA ILE A 33 12.66 -21.90 -1.97
C ILE A 33 12.41 -20.88 -3.08
N ILE A 34 12.97 -21.09 -4.27
CA ILE A 34 12.75 -20.18 -5.42
C ILE A 34 11.26 -20.16 -5.78
N ALA A 35 10.61 -21.31 -5.89
CA ALA A 35 9.19 -21.41 -6.19
C ALA A 35 8.33 -20.68 -5.14
N SER A 36 8.70 -20.76 -3.86
CA SER A 36 7.99 -20.08 -2.76
C SER A 36 8.01 -18.55 -2.88
N GLN A 37 9.01 -17.98 -3.55
CA GLN A 37 9.12 -16.54 -3.79
C GLN A 37 8.55 -16.12 -5.14
N VAL A 38 8.83 -16.91 -6.18
CA VAL A 38 8.46 -16.55 -7.56
C VAL A 38 6.95 -16.74 -7.81
N ILE A 39 6.32 -17.78 -7.25
CA ILE A 39 4.90 -18.08 -7.49
C ILE A 39 3.97 -16.98 -6.95
N PRO A 40 4.11 -16.48 -5.70
CA PRO A 40 3.25 -15.40 -5.20
C PRO A 40 3.41 -14.10 -5.98
N LEU A 41 4.63 -13.74 -6.40
CA LEU A 41 4.90 -12.56 -7.22
C LEU A 41 4.26 -12.67 -8.61
N LEU A 42 4.44 -13.81 -9.28
CA LEU A 42 3.81 -14.07 -10.57
C LEU A 42 2.29 -14.04 -10.47
N LYS A 43 1.72 -14.62 -9.41
CA LYS A 43 0.27 -14.58 -9.18
C LYS A 43 -0.21 -13.14 -9.01
N SER A 44 0.44 -12.36 -8.13
CA SER A 44 0.13 -10.92 -7.92
C SER A 44 0.23 -10.12 -9.23
N TYR A 45 1.27 -10.38 -10.04
CA TYR A 45 1.43 -9.74 -11.34
C TYR A 45 0.28 -10.08 -12.30
N VAL A 46 -0.08 -11.36 -12.43
CA VAL A 46 -1.15 -11.81 -13.33
C VAL A 46 -2.51 -11.28 -12.87
N ASP A 47 -2.80 -11.35 -11.57
CA ASP A 47 -4.01 -10.79 -10.97
C ASP A 47 -4.10 -9.28 -11.24
N GLY A 48 -2.96 -8.58 -11.12
CA GLY A 48 -2.81 -7.18 -11.48
C GLY A 48 -3.11 -6.92 -12.96
N VAL A 49 -2.48 -7.63 -13.88
CA VAL A 49 -2.72 -7.47 -15.34
C VAL A 49 -4.20 -7.71 -15.68
N LEU A 50 -4.83 -8.72 -15.08
CA LEU A 50 -6.24 -9.03 -15.31
C LEU A 50 -7.18 -7.94 -14.77
N ALA A 51 -6.92 -7.46 -13.55
CA ALA A 51 -7.66 -6.36 -12.94
C ALA A 51 -7.50 -5.06 -13.75
N GLN A 52 -6.29 -4.77 -14.21
CA GLN A 52 -6.02 -3.62 -15.07
C GLN A 52 -6.81 -3.71 -16.37
N LYS A 53 -6.80 -4.87 -17.04
CA LYS A 53 -7.59 -5.08 -18.26
C LYS A 53 -9.09 -4.87 -18.03
N ARG A 54 -9.62 -5.25 -16.85
CA ARG A 54 -11.02 -4.97 -16.48
C ARG A 54 -11.28 -3.47 -16.26
N VAL A 55 -10.32 -2.72 -15.75
CA VAL A 55 -10.40 -1.25 -15.62
C VAL A 55 -10.30 -0.60 -17.00
N ASP A 56 -9.37 -1.02 -17.84
CA ASP A 56 -9.17 -0.50 -19.20
C ASP A 56 -10.36 -0.81 -20.12
N MET A 57 -11.04 -1.95 -19.94
CA MET A 57 -12.29 -2.22 -20.66
C MET A 57 -13.47 -1.34 -20.19
N LYS A 58 -13.36 -0.69 -19.03
CA LYS A 58 -14.37 0.26 -18.52
C LYS A 58 -14.12 1.71 -18.94
N VAL A 59 -12.97 2.02 -19.57
CA VAL A 59 -12.59 3.37 -19.98
C VAL A 59 -12.10 3.35 -21.44
N GLU A 60 -12.65 4.23 -22.29
CA GLU A 60 -12.23 4.33 -23.71
C GLU A 60 -10.72 4.63 -23.86
N PRO A 61 -10.06 4.14 -24.94
CA PRO A 61 -8.60 4.01 -24.96
C PRO A 61 -7.88 5.36 -25.10
N VAL A 62 -6.82 5.53 -24.31
CA VAL A 62 -5.91 6.67 -24.31
C VAL A 62 -5.01 6.63 -25.58
N PRO A 63 -4.65 7.78 -26.18
CA PRO A 63 -3.88 7.84 -27.44
C PRO A 63 -2.53 7.11 -27.40
N GLU A 64 -2.18 6.51 -28.54
CA GLU A 64 -1.01 5.64 -28.76
C GLU A 64 0.36 6.29 -28.44
N SER A 65 0.42 7.62 -28.40
CA SER A 65 1.64 8.39 -28.08
C SER A 65 2.17 8.14 -26.66
N TYR A 66 1.34 7.64 -25.73
CA TYR A 66 1.74 7.37 -24.34
C TYR A 66 2.36 5.99 -24.11
N LYS A 67 2.15 5.01 -25.01
CA LYS A 67 2.66 3.63 -24.83
C LYS A 67 4.20 3.56 -24.89
N LYS A 68 4.81 4.41 -25.71
CA LYS A 68 6.26 4.34 -26.01
C LYS A 68 7.15 4.76 -24.83
N TYR A 69 6.59 5.38 -23.79
CA TYR A 69 7.33 5.84 -22.61
C TYR A 69 7.39 4.79 -21.49
N ILE A 70 6.61 3.72 -21.57
CA ILE A 70 6.38 2.79 -20.44
C ILE A 70 7.25 1.52 -20.54
N GLU A 71 7.87 1.24 -21.70
CA GLU A 71 8.53 -0.06 -21.93
C GLU A 71 10.02 -0.10 -21.53
N ASP A 72 10.69 1.03 -21.31
CA ASP A 72 12.16 1.06 -21.23
C ASP A 72 12.79 1.14 -19.81
N GLU A 73 12.02 1.19 -18.72
CA GLU A 73 12.59 1.41 -17.39
C GLU A 73 11.98 0.52 -16.29
N PHE A 74 12.38 -0.75 -16.25
CA PHE A 74 11.99 -1.69 -15.20
C PHE A 74 13.19 -2.16 -14.37
N ALA A 75 13.50 -1.41 -13.32
CA ALA A 75 14.22 -1.89 -12.15
C ALA A 75 13.56 -1.29 -10.90
N TYR A 76 13.10 -2.14 -9.99
CA TYR A 76 12.76 -1.84 -8.59
C TYR A 76 12.08 -0.49 -8.32
N TYR A 77 10.75 -0.49 -8.22
CA TYR A 77 9.96 0.72 -7.95
C TYR A 77 9.66 0.86 -6.45
N ASP A 78 10.48 1.65 -5.78
CA ASP A 78 10.09 2.39 -4.58
C ASP A 78 9.22 3.57 -5.04
N PRO A 79 8.01 3.84 -4.48
CA PRO A 79 7.29 5.08 -4.78
C PRO A 79 8.19 6.31 -4.65
N GLY A 80 9.24 6.23 -3.81
CA GLY A 80 10.42 7.07 -3.83
C GLY A 80 10.13 8.51 -3.41
N LEU A 81 11.16 9.22 -2.94
CA LEU A 81 11.10 10.66 -2.70
C LEU A 81 10.36 11.42 -3.82
N SER A 82 10.48 11.00 -5.08
CA SER A 82 9.87 11.66 -6.24
C SER A 82 8.34 11.65 -6.23
N TYR A 83 7.66 10.55 -5.89
CA TYR A 83 6.19 10.54 -5.86
C TYR A 83 5.65 11.53 -4.83
N PHE A 84 6.15 11.47 -3.60
CA PHE A 84 5.65 12.32 -2.53
C PHE A 84 6.16 13.76 -2.64
N ALA A 85 7.36 13.99 -3.21
CA ALA A 85 7.82 15.34 -3.57
C ALA A 85 6.92 15.95 -4.64
N ASN A 86 6.55 15.19 -5.68
CA ASN A 86 5.62 15.65 -6.71
C ASN A 86 4.21 15.89 -6.11
N LEU A 87 3.76 15.02 -5.21
CA LEU A 87 2.48 15.17 -4.49
C LEU A 87 2.48 16.44 -3.64
N SER A 88 3.56 16.70 -2.89
CA SER A 88 3.73 17.91 -2.08
C SER A 88 3.82 19.18 -2.93
N GLN A 89 4.59 19.15 -4.02
CA GLN A 89 4.69 20.27 -4.96
C GLN A 89 3.32 20.60 -5.56
N LYS A 90 2.56 19.58 -5.98
CA LYS A 90 1.20 19.80 -6.49
C LYS A 90 0.24 20.28 -5.41
N LEU A 91 0.37 19.83 -4.16
CA LEU A 91 -0.38 20.39 -3.03
C LEU A 91 -0.03 21.84 -2.74
N GLY A 92 1.24 22.25 -2.87
CA GLY A 92 1.63 23.65 -2.74
C GLY A 92 1.06 24.54 -3.84
N ASN A 93 0.89 23.99 -5.04
CA ASN A 93 0.28 24.68 -6.18
C ASN A 93 -1.26 24.61 -6.19
N LEU A 94 -1.85 23.61 -5.55
CA LEU A 94 -3.28 23.55 -5.28
C LEU A 94 -3.57 24.45 -4.08
N ASP A 95 -4.46 25.42 -4.22
CA ASP A 95 -4.96 26.17 -3.06
C ASP A 95 -5.91 25.28 -2.23
N VAL A 96 -5.34 24.36 -1.46
CA VAL A 96 -6.07 23.48 -0.53
C VAL A 96 -6.55 24.28 0.69
N SER A 97 -5.91 25.42 0.98
CA SER A 97 -6.31 26.34 2.05
C SER A 97 -7.66 27.02 1.80
N SER A 98 -8.00 27.32 0.55
CA SER A 98 -9.28 27.97 0.19
C SER A 98 -10.45 27.00 -0.01
N GLN A 99 -10.36 25.77 0.54
CA GLN A 99 -11.40 24.76 0.35
C GLN A 99 -12.59 24.98 1.28
N TYR A 100 -13.79 24.74 0.76
CA TYR A 100 -15.03 24.77 1.54
C TYR A 100 -15.58 23.36 1.70
N THR A 101 -16.06 23.04 2.90
CA THR A 101 -16.81 21.83 3.23
C THR A 101 -18.26 22.19 3.56
N TYR A 102 -19.16 21.22 3.44
CA TYR A 102 -20.56 21.39 3.83
C TYR A 102 -20.78 21.11 5.32
N ASN A 103 -21.55 21.96 6.00
CA ASN A 103 -22.15 21.65 7.29
C ASN A 103 -23.46 20.85 7.07
N PRO A 104 -23.52 19.58 7.49
CA PRO A 104 -24.69 18.73 7.29
C PRO A 104 -25.95 19.18 8.00
N GLN A 105 -25.82 19.92 9.11
CA GLN A 105 -26.95 20.35 9.93
C GLN A 105 -27.52 21.69 9.48
N THR A 106 -26.67 22.58 8.96
CA THR A 106 -27.07 23.97 8.64
C THR A 106 -27.09 24.28 7.16
N GLY A 107 -26.55 23.42 6.31
CA GLY A 107 -26.45 23.69 4.87
C GLY A 107 -25.33 24.64 4.46
N ALA A 108 -24.65 25.27 5.42
CA ALA A 108 -23.68 26.31 5.16
C ALA A 108 -22.35 25.73 4.64
N GLN A 109 -21.70 26.48 3.74
CA GLN A 109 -20.30 26.25 3.41
C GLN A 109 -19.42 26.75 4.56
N VAL A 110 -18.48 25.91 4.97
CA VAL A 110 -17.52 26.18 6.04
C VAL A 110 -16.13 26.02 5.46
N GLU A 111 -15.24 26.97 5.74
CA GLU A 111 -13.84 26.89 5.33
C GLU A 111 -13.16 25.68 5.99
N VAL A 112 -12.40 24.92 5.21
CA VAL A 112 -11.66 23.76 5.68
C VAL A 112 -10.36 24.23 6.30
N LYS A 113 -10.30 24.20 7.63
CA LYS A 113 -9.08 24.54 8.36
C LYS A 113 -8.11 23.35 8.37
N ILE A 114 -6.93 23.53 7.80
CA ILE A 114 -5.85 22.54 7.87
C ILE A 114 -5.07 22.76 9.18
N ASP A 115 -5.28 21.88 10.15
CA ASP A 115 -4.52 21.89 11.41
C ASP A 115 -3.20 21.14 11.27
N LYS A 116 -2.14 21.89 10.94
CA LYS A 116 -0.78 21.37 10.79
C LYS A 116 -0.08 21.08 12.13
N GLU A 117 -0.61 21.58 13.24
CA GLU A 117 -0.01 21.45 14.58
C GLU A 117 -0.56 20.25 15.36
N TYR A 118 -1.64 19.64 14.86
CA TYR A 118 -2.20 18.42 15.44
C TYR A 118 -1.17 17.28 15.45
N SER A 119 -0.92 16.71 16.63
CA SER A 119 0.15 15.74 16.88
C SER A 119 -0.31 14.48 17.62
N LYS A 120 -1.57 14.40 18.05
CA LYS A 120 -2.10 13.24 18.75
C LYS A 120 -2.32 12.07 17.77
N PRO A 121 -2.05 10.82 18.17
CA PRO A 121 -2.34 9.68 17.31
C PRO A 121 -3.84 9.54 17.07
N MET A 122 -4.20 9.19 15.84
CA MET A 122 -5.54 8.72 15.49
C MET A 122 -5.49 7.22 15.22
N TYR A 123 -6.63 6.55 15.17
CA TYR A 123 -6.67 5.11 14.93
C TYR A 123 -7.69 4.77 13.85
N LEU A 124 -7.35 3.83 12.99
CA LEU A 124 -8.17 3.35 11.89
C LEU A 124 -8.62 1.92 12.15
N ASP A 125 -9.90 1.67 11.91
CA ASP A 125 -10.55 0.37 11.96
C ASP A 125 -11.29 0.14 10.63
N ILE A 126 -11.09 -1.02 10.02
CA ILE A 126 -11.84 -1.51 8.86
C ILE A 126 -12.16 -2.98 9.13
N GLU A 127 -13.32 -3.22 9.73
CA GLU A 127 -13.67 -4.55 10.25
C GLU A 127 -13.78 -5.60 9.14
N SER A 128 -14.31 -5.22 7.98
CA SER A 128 -14.55 -6.13 6.85
C SER A 128 -13.30 -6.82 6.32
N ILE A 129 -12.14 -6.18 6.43
CA ILE A 129 -10.83 -6.70 6.01
C ILE A 129 -9.90 -6.96 7.20
N GLY A 130 -10.41 -6.85 8.43
CA GLY A 130 -9.67 -7.13 9.65
C GLY A 130 -8.49 -6.19 9.90
N ILE A 131 -8.56 -4.93 9.49
CA ILE A 131 -7.66 -3.87 9.98
C ILE A 131 -8.25 -3.36 11.28
N LYS A 132 -7.49 -3.49 12.39
CA LYS A 132 -7.98 -3.12 13.72
C LYS A 132 -6.98 -2.24 14.45
N ASN A 133 -7.48 -1.11 14.93
CA ASN A 133 -6.78 -0.14 15.76
C ASN A 133 -5.38 0.24 15.21
N ILE A 134 -5.28 0.42 13.89
CA ILE A 134 -4.01 0.79 13.28
C ILE A 134 -3.75 2.28 13.48
N LYS A 135 -2.57 2.63 13.99
CA LYS A 135 -2.20 4.02 14.27
C LYS A 135 -2.12 4.82 12.97
N ILE A 136 -2.81 5.95 12.90
CA ILE A 136 -2.58 7.00 11.92
C ILE A 136 -1.73 8.07 12.59
N THR A 137 -0.52 8.31 12.08
CA THR A 137 0.32 9.43 12.53
C THR A 137 -0.11 10.69 11.79
N PRO A 138 -0.52 11.77 12.49
CA PRO A 138 -0.93 13.01 11.84
C PRO A 138 0.25 13.77 11.24
N ASN A 139 -0.04 14.62 10.26
CA ASN A 139 0.87 15.64 9.73
C ASN A 139 2.30 15.14 9.38
N VAL A 140 2.40 13.95 8.80
CA VAL A 140 3.69 13.38 8.41
C VAL A 140 4.27 14.15 7.22
N ASP A 141 5.47 14.67 7.41
CA ASP A 141 6.27 15.22 6.32
C ASP A 141 6.66 14.08 5.37
N SER A 142 6.05 14.12 4.20
CA SER A 142 6.13 13.05 3.20
C SER A 142 7.19 13.34 2.14
N GLU A 143 7.82 14.54 2.15
CA GLU A 143 8.89 14.89 1.21
C GLU A 143 10.18 14.12 1.49
N ASN A 144 10.35 13.65 2.73
CA ASN A 144 11.54 12.93 3.18
C ASN A 144 11.22 11.48 3.51
N GLU A 145 11.72 10.56 2.68
CA GLU A 145 11.56 9.11 2.87
C GLU A 145 11.98 8.60 4.24
N LYS A 146 13.12 9.06 4.73
CA LYS A 146 13.61 8.64 6.05
C LYS A 146 12.65 9.05 7.18
N VAL A 147 11.88 10.11 6.98
CA VAL A 147 10.91 10.61 7.96
C VAL A 147 9.62 9.79 7.87
N TYR A 148 9.00 9.70 6.70
CA TYR A 148 7.72 8.98 6.61
C TYR A 148 7.86 7.47 6.85
N ASP A 149 8.97 6.85 6.42
CA ASP A 149 9.19 5.41 6.58
C ASP A 149 9.25 4.99 8.06
N GLN A 150 9.75 5.87 8.94
CA GLN A 150 9.73 5.65 10.39
C GLN A 150 8.30 5.51 10.94
N TYR A 151 7.36 6.28 10.40
CA TYR A 151 5.97 6.22 10.83
C TYR A 151 5.24 5.03 10.21
N LEU A 152 5.53 4.70 8.95
CA LEU A 152 4.93 3.55 8.26
C LEU A 152 5.35 2.20 8.87
N LYS A 153 6.46 2.14 9.61
CA LYS A 153 6.82 0.95 10.42
C LYS A 153 5.89 0.67 11.59
N THR A 154 5.15 1.68 12.04
CA THR A 154 4.30 1.59 13.24
C THR A 154 2.83 1.84 12.96
N GLY A 155 2.46 2.09 11.70
CA GLY A 155 1.08 2.36 11.31
C GLY A 155 1.00 2.94 9.90
N VAL A 156 0.10 3.89 9.75
CA VAL A 156 -0.14 4.62 8.50
C VAL A 156 0.09 6.11 8.73
N ALA A 157 0.30 6.84 7.65
CA ALA A 157 0.66 8.26 7.70
C ALA A 157 -0.45 9.11 7.11
N HIS A 158 -0.84 10.16 7.83
CA HIS A 158 -1.64 11.24 7.27
C HIS A 158 -0.73 12.25 6.59
N PHE A 159 -1.05 12.58 5.34
CA PHE A 159 -0.25 13.49 4.54
C PHE A 159 -0.35 14.93 5.05
N LYS A 160 0.78 15.52 5.44
CA LYS A 160 0.83 16.91 5.91
C LYS A 160 0.33 17.87 4.83
N GLY A 161 -0.59 18.75 5.19
CA GLY A 161 -1.21 19.70 4.26
C GLY A 161 -2.55 19.25 3.69
N THR A 162 -3.01 18.04 4.01
CA THR A 162 -4.43 17.69 3.84
C THR A 162 -5.20 17.91 5.15
N PRO A 163 -6.53 18.14 5.09
CA PRO A 163 -7.37 18.20 6.28
C PRO A 163 -7.29 16.90 7.09
N LEU A 164 -7.35 17.01 8.42
CA LEU A 164 -7.42 15.81 9.27
C LEU A 164 -8.78 15.11 9.07
N PRO A 165 -8.87 13.79 9.38
CA PRO A 165 -10.14 13.08 9.36
C PRO A 165 -11.21 13.82 10.15
N GLY A 166 -12.33 14.08 9.49
CA GLY A 166 -13.51 14.73 10.07
C GLY A 166 -13.56 16.25 9.94
N ASP A 167 -12.48 16.93 9.56
CA ASP A 167 -12.42 18.40 9.57
C ASP A 167 -13.00 19.05 8.31
N GLY A 168 -13.29 18.26 7.27
CA GLY A 168 -13.82 18.75 6.00
C GLY A 168 -12.88 18.48 4.85
N GLY A 169 -13.40 18.49 3.61
CA GLY A 169 -12.59 18.18 2.43
C GLY A 169 -12.08 16.74 2.42
N ASN A 170 -10.87 16.54 1.91
CA ASN A 170 -10.28 15.21 1.70
C ASN A 170 -9.04 14.96 2.56
N SER A 171 -9.16 14.12 3.58
CA SER A 171 -8.02 13.68 4.38
C SER A 171 -7.29 12.56 3.67
N PHE A 172 -5.99 12.72 3.42
CA PHE A 172 -5.20 11.75 2.68
C PHE A 172 -4.33 10.92 3.62
N ILE A 173 -4.53 9.61 3.59
CA ILE A 173 -3.82 8.62 4.42
C ILE A 173 -3.14 7.62 3.50
N TYR A 174 -1.89 7.28 3.78
CA TYR A 174 -1.14 6.32 3.00
C TYR A 174 -0.40 5.32 3.90
N GLY A 175 -0.14 4.14 3.35
CA GLY A 175 0.49 3.04 4.07
C GLY A 175 1.15 2.04 3.14
N HIS A 176 2.15 1.34 3.68
CA HIS A 176 2.86 0.30 2.96
C HIS A 176 1.96 -0.92 2.68
N SER A 177 2.20 -1.54 1.53
CA SER A 177 1.64 -2.83 1.16
C SER A 177 2.74 -3.73 0.61
N ALA A 178 2.62 -5.01 0.93
CA ALA A 178 3.48 -6.06 0.42
C ALA A 178 2.74 -7.40 0.34
N ILE A 179 3.33 -8.37 -0.35
CA ILE A 179 2.76 -9.72 -0.43
C ILE A 179 2.93 -10.38 0.95
N GLU A 180 1.81 -10.70 1.61
CA GLU A 180 1.78 -11.22 2.98
C GLU A 180 2.65 -12.48 3.16
N SER A 181 2.77 -13.34 2.13
CA SER A 181 3.60 -14.56 2.19
C SER A 181 5.10 -14.31 2.42
N PHE A 182 5.57 -13.07 2.24
CA PHE A 182 6.96 -12.70 2.51
C PHE A 182 7.21 -12.15 3.91
N PHE A 183 6.15 -11.96 4.70
CA PHE A 183 6.23 -11.41 6.05
C PHE A 183 5.73 -12.44 7.06
N SER A 184 6.37 -12.51 8.22
CA SER A 184 6.01 -13.41 9.30
C SER A 184 4.53 -13.22 9.68
N ASN A 185 3.70 -14.25 9.46
CA ASN A 185 2.24 -14.32 9.63
C ASN A 185 1.63 -13.58 10.85
N HIS A 186 1.60 -12.24 10.82
CA HIS A 186 0.88 -11.42 11.77
C HIS A 186 -0.15 -10.62 10.98
N SER A 187 -1.42 -11.00 11.11
CA SER A 187 -2.52 -10.42 10.35
C SER A 187 -2.78 -8.94 10.62
N ASN A 188 -2.07 -8.31 11.56
CA ASN A 188 -2.17 -6.87 11.85
C ASN A 188 -0.78 -6.19 11.86
N ASN A 189 0.15 -6.67 11.01
CA ASN A 189 1.47 -6.07 10.87
C ASN A 189 1.36 -4.65 10.28
N PRO A 190 1.75 -3.59 11.01
CA PRO A 190 1.66 -2.22 10.54
C PRO A 190 2.37 -1.96 9.21
N GLU A 191 3.52 -2.59 8.97
CA GLU A 191 4.35 -2.41 7.77
C GLU A 191 3.71 -2.90 6.48
N THR A 192 2.66 -3.71 6.57
CA THR A 192 1.98 -4.29 5.40
C THR A 192 0.47 -4.16 5.49
N ILE A 193 -0.03 -3.37 6.44
CA ILE A 193 -1.45 -3.38 6.82
C ILE A 193 -2.37 -2.97 5.66
N PHE A 194 -1.89 -2.10 4.76
CA PHE A 194 -2.67 -1.65 3.61
C PHE A 194 -2.67 -2.64 2.44
N SER A 195 -1.95 -3.77 2.50
CA SER A 195 -2.14 -4.88 1.55
C SER A 195 -3.59 -5.35 1.49
N LYS A 196 -4.28 -5.29 2.62
CA LYS A 196 -5.68 -5.68 2.79
C LYS A 196 -6.68 -4.74 2.12
N LEU A 197 -6.26 -3.54 1.73
CA LEU A 197 -7.15 -2.61 1.01
C LEU A 197 -7.60 -3.19 -0.34
N ASP A 198 -6.87 -4.15 -0.91
CA ASP A 198 -7.31 -4.82 -2.14
C ASP A 198 -8.57 -5.69 -1.93
N ASP A 199 -8.90 -6.06 -0.70
CA ASP A 199 -10.09 -6.85 -0.36
C ASP A 199 -11.29 -5.99 0.06
N ILE A 200 -11.13 -4.66 0.17
CA ILE A 200 -12.22 -3.78 0.57
C ILE A 200 -13.17 -3.50 -0.61
N ASP A 201 -14.47 -3.48 -0.33
CA ASP A 201 -15.52 -3.24 -1.32
C ASP A 201 -16.31 -1.95 -1.07
N ILE A 202 -16.93 -1.44 -2.14
CA ILE A 202 -17.85 -0.29 -2.06
C ILE A 202 -19.01 -0.61 -1.11
N GLY A 203 -19.32 0.32 -0.22
CA GLY A 203 -20.36 0.18 0.79
C GLY A 203 -19.86 -0.32 2.16
N GLN A 204 -18.62 -0.80 2.25
CA GLN A 204 -18.03 -1.19 3.53
C GLN A 204 -17.68 0.02 4.40
N GLU A 205 -17.67 -0.19 5.71
CA GLU A 205 -17.44 0.85 6.71
C GLU A 205 -15.95 1.02 7.03
N VAL A 206 -15.56 2.28 7.21
CA VAL A 206 -14.23 2.68 7.67
C VAL A 206 -14.41 3.61 8.86
N THR A 207 -13.74 3.31 9.96
CA THR A 207 -13.90 4.07 11.20
C THR A 207 -12.57 4.67 11.63
N VAL A 208 -12.58 5.98 11.91
CA VAL A 208 -11.43 6.70 12.43
C VAL A 208 -11.74 7.23 13.83
N LYS A 209 -10.92 6.83 14.81
CA LYS A 209 -10.94 7.39 16.16
C LYS A 209 -9.97 8.57 16.20
N LYS A 210 -10.48 9.75 16.49
CA LYS A 210 -9.72 11.00 16.64
C LYS A 210 -10.17 11.71 17.91
N ASP A 211 -9.24 11.93 18.83
CA ASP A 211 -9.56 12.35 20.21
C ASP A 211 -10.63 11.41 20.82
N ASP A 212 -11.68 11.96 21.45
CA ASP A 212 -12.79 11.19 22.01
C ASP A 212 -13.94 10.96 21.02
N LYS A 213 -13.69 11.13 19.71
CA LYS A 213 -14.71 11.01 18.66
C LYS A 213 -14.45 9.80 17.78
N VAL A 214 -15.53 9.09 17.48
CA VAL A 214 -15.59 8.04 16.46
C VAL A 214 -16.15 8.67 15.18
N LEU A 215 -15.40 8.59 14.09
CA LEU A 215 -15.76 9.13 12.78
C LEU A 215 -16.02 7.98 11.82
N GLU A 216 -17.28 7.79 11.44
CA GLU A 216 -17.69 6.72 10.52
C GLU A 216 -17.68 7.21 9.07
N TYR A 217 -17.20 6.37 8.16
CA TYR A 217 -17.15 6.60 6.72
C TYR A 217 -17.64 5.36 5.97
N ILE A 218 -18.17 5.55 4.77
CA ILE A 218 -18.60 4.48 3.87
C ILE A 218 -17.78 4.55 2.59
N VAL A 219 -17.18 3.43 2.16
CA VAL A 219 -16.43 3.36 0.90
C VAL A 219 -17.37 3.66 -0.27
N ARG A 220 -17.02 4.67 -1.07
CA ARG A 220 -17.77 5.09 -2.26
C ARG A 220 -17.06 4.80 -3.55
N ASN A 221 -15.73 4.73 -3.53
CA ASN A 221 -14.95 4.49 -4.73
C ASN A 221 -13.69 3.68 -4.42
N LYS A 222 -13.31 2.85 -5.39
CA LYS A 222 -12.08 2.05 -5.42
C LYS A 222 -11.53 2.13 -6.84
N LYS A 223 -10.33 2.70 -7.00
CA LYS A 223 -9.71 2.89 -8.31
C LYS A 223 -8.21 2.60 -8.27
N ILE A 224 -7.69 2.18 -9.42
CA ILE A 224 -6.25 2.01 -9.64
C ILE A 224 -5.81 3.16 -10.55
N VAL A 225 -4.80 3.90 -10.13
CA VAL A 225 -4.34 5.12 -10.83
C VAL A 225 -2.83 5.06 -11.10
N SER A 226 -2.38 5.89 -12.05
CA SER A 226 -0.95 6.14 -12.28
C SER A 226 -0.31 6.78 -11.03
N PRO A 227 0.98 6.50 -10.73
CA PRO A 227 1.70 7.26 -9.71
C PRO A 227 1.70 8.77 -9.95
N ASP A 228 1.51 9.24 -11.19
CA ASP A 228 1.45 10.68 -11.49
C ASP A 228 0.01 11.26 -11.48
N ASP A 229 -0.98 10.48 -11.04
CA ASP A 229 -2.35 10.96 -10.88
C ASP A 229 -2.57 11.59 -9.50
N PHE A 230 -2.26 12.87 -9.42
CA PHE A 230 -2.42 13.67 -8.20
C PHE A 230 -3.83 14.23 -8.02
N SER A 231 -4.77 13.94 -8.94
CA SER A 231 -6.19 14.34 -8.78
C SER A 231 -6.83 13.71 -7.52
N ILE A 232 -6.23 12.63 -7.01
CA ILE A 232 -6.64 11.91 -5.80
C ILE A 232 -6.63 12.74 -4.52
N LEU A 233 -5.89 13.87 -4.52
CA LEU A 233 -5.86 14.79 -3.38
C LEU A 233 -7.07 15.73 -3.36
N GLN A 234 -7.69 15.96 -4.52
CA GLN A 234 -8.75 16.95 -4.62
C GLN A 234 -10.00 16.47 -3.87
N PRO A 235 -10.66 17.36 -3.11
CA PRO A 235 -11.91 17.04 -2.47
C PRO A 235 -12.99 16.74 -3.50
N THR A 236 -13.83 15.77 -3.19
CA THR A 236 -15.00 15.46 -4.02
C THR A 236 -16.20 16.26 -3.51
N ASN A 237 -16.64 17.26 -4.27
CA ASN A 237 -17.95 17.93 -4.11
C ASN A 237 -18.27 18.46 -2.70
N ASN A 238 -17.32 19.13 -2.02
CA ASN A 238 -17.48 19.70 -0.67
C ASN A 238 -17.85 18.68 0.43
N LYS A 239 -17.62 17.40 0.17
CA LYS A 239 -17.86 16.30 1.11
C LYS A 239 -16.71 16.16 2.10
N LYS A 240 -16.97 15.43 3.18
CA LYS A 240 -15.94 15.01 4.15
C LYS A 240 -15.49 13.62 3.76
N THR A 241 -14.32 13.50 3.16
CA THR A 241 -13.79 12.22 2.66
C THR A 241 -12.47 11.87 3.32
N ILE A 242 -12.20 10.57 3.37
CA ILE A 242 -10.87 10.03 3.57
C ILE A 242 -10.46 9.32 2.27
N THR A 243 -9.24 9.59 1.82
CA THR A 243 -8.59 8.85 0.74
C THR A 243 -7.49 8.00 1.35
N MET A 244 -7.56 6.69 1.15
CA MET A 244 -6.54 5.74 1.58
C MET A 244 -5.78 5.23 0.35
N MET A 245 -4.47 5.31 0.38
CA MET A 245 -3.60 4.98 -0.75
C MET A 245 -2.55 3.95 -0.37
N THR A 246 -2.31 3.00 -1.28
CA THR A 246 -1.15 2.10 -1.20
C THR A 246 -0.60 1.74 -2.60
N CYS A 247 0.57 1.12 -2.63
CA CYS A 247 1.19 0.59 -3.84
C CYS A 247 0.37 -0.57 -4.44
N TRP A 248 0.34 -0.65 -5.76
CA TRP A 248 -0.34 -1.73 -6.47
C TRP A 248 0.35 -2.01 -7.82
N PRO A 249 0.40 -3.25 -8.33
CA PRO A 249 0.06 -4.50 -7.67
C PRO A 249 0.94 -4.78 -6.46
N LEU A 250 0.48 -5.64 -5.55
CA LEU A 250 1.22 -5.98 -4.32
C LEU A 250 2.61 -6.52 -4.65
N GLY A 251 3.65 -5.97 -4.02
CA GLY A 251 5.04 -6.35 -4.23
C GLY A 251 5.68 -5.83 -5.53
N ILE A 252 4.96 -5.07 -6.34
CA ILE A 252 5.44 -4.51 -7.62
C ILE A 252 5.33 -2.98 -7.64
N GLY A 253 4.21 -2.43 -7.16
CA GLY A 253 4.07 -1.00 -6.89
C GLY A 253 4.04 -0.05 -8.09
N THR A 254 3.83 -0.54 -9.31
CA THR A 254 3.83 0.28 -10.55
C THR A 254 2.69 1.29 -10.64
N LYS A 255 1.65 1.14 -9.83
CA LYS A 255 0.45 1.97 -9.73
C LYS A 255 0.07 2.21 -8.27
N ARG A 256 -1.03 2.92 -8.06
CA ARG A 256 -1.62 3.16 -6.73
C ARG A 256 -3.03 2.63 -6.66
N LEU A 257 -3.32 1.86 -5.61
CA LEU A 257 -4.68 1.52 -5.22
C LEU A 257 -5.21 2.65 -4.34
N ILE A 258 -6.37 3.20 -4.71
CA ILE A 258 -7.01 4.33 -4.06
C ILE A 258 -8.40 3.93 -3.59
N ILE A 259 -8.64 4.04 -2.29
CA ILE A 259 -9.94 3.84 -1.66
C ILE A 259 -10.44 5.18 -1.16
N ILE A 260 -11.64 5.60 -1.60
CA ILE A 260 -12.27 6.85 -1.16
C ILE A 260 -13.50 6.49 -0.35
N ALA A 261 -13.53 6.91 0.91
CA ALA A 261 -14.66 6.76 1.80
C ALA A 261 -15.23 8.13 2.20
N GLU A 262 -16.55 8.24 2.20
CA GLU A 262 -17.30 9.45 2.51
C GLU A 262 -17.90 9.35 3.91
N ARG A 263 -17.80 10.43 4.69
CA ARG A 263 -18.27 10.46 6.07
C ARG A 263 -19.77 10.17 6.11
N ARG A 264 -20.15 9.23 6.99
CA ARG A 264 -21.53 8.98 7.34
C ARG A 264 -21.98 10.09 8.30
N ILE A 265 -23.06 10.77 7.94
CA ILE A 265 -23.63 11.85 8.74
C ILE A 265 -25.09 11.52 9.02
#